data_AF-A0A957MUJ5-F1
#
_entry.id   AF-A0A957MUJ5-F1
#
_cell.length_a   1.000
_cell.length_b   1.000
_cell.length_c   1.000
_cell.angle_alpha   90.00
_cell.angle_beta   90.00
_cell.angle_gamma   90.00
#
_symmetry.space_group_name_H-M   'P 1'
#
loop_
_entity.id
_entity.type
_entity.pdbx_description
1 polymer ?
#
loop_
_entity_poly.entity_id
_entity_poly.type
_entity_poly.pdbx_seq_one_letter_code
_entity_poly.pdbx_strand_id
1 'polypeptide(L)'
;IAGKLAEPGQRDLGAARRFWRTALAVQGPLRCVYSGELLESVASLDHFLPWSFVAHDLLWNIAPTAASVNSAKSDRLPDFARYFEPFAAQQYAAVQAVAQQAHSGPLLEDYILLLKTPSVDALRGLPFAHFRRALEETLAPQVQIARTMGFAAGWSYTRV
;
A
#
# COMPACT_ATOMS: atom_id res chain seq x y z
N ILE A 1 -10.21 29.41 14.25
CA ILE A 1 -11.00 28.99 13.07
C ILE A 1 -11.07 27.48 13.15
N ALA A 2 -12.23 26.93 13.54
CA ALA A 2 -12.41 25.50 13.75
C ALA A 2 -12.36 24.80 12.39
N GLY A 3 -11.28 24.08 12.13
CA GLY A 3 -11.15 23.21 10.97
C GLY A 3 -12.21 22.13 11.06
N LYS A 4 -13.15 22.18 10.12
CA LYS A 4 -14.18 21.17 9.89
C LYS A 4 -13.45 19.83 9.71
N LEU A 5 -13.47 18.98 10.75
CA LEU A 5 -13.05 17.60 10.64
C LEU A 5 -13.98 16.99 9.59
N ALA A 6 -13.43 16.72 8.40
CA ALA A 6 -14.17 15.99 7.38
C ALA A 6 -14.64 14.68 8.02
N GLU A 7 -15.93 14.36 7.87
CA GLU A 7 -16.43 13.06 8.30
C GLU A 7 -15.57 11.97 7.64
N PRO A 8 -15.19 10.90 8.36
CA PRO A 8 -14.41 9.83 7.75
C PRO A 8 -15.16 9.35 6.52
N GLY A 9 -14.59 9.58 5.33
CA GLY A 9 -15.18 9.07 4.10
C GLY A 9 -15.40 7.58 4.22
N GLN A 10 -16.48 7.05 3.66
CA GLN A 10 -16.72 5.61 3.70
C GLN A 10 -15.58 4.89 2.98
N ARG A 11 -14.97 3.88 3.64
CA ARG A 11 -13.89 3.07 3.07
C ARG A 11 -14.31 2.49 1.71
N ASP A 12 -13.60 2.84 0.65
CA ASP A 12 -13.81 2.36 -0.73
C ASP A 12 -12.52 1.82 -1.33
N LEU A 13 -12.43 0.50 -1.38
CA LEU A 13 -11.28 -0.23 -1.96
C LEU A 13 -11.48 -0.57 -3.45
N GLY A 14 -12.40 0.08 -4.15
CA GLY A 14 -12.68 -0.14 -5.57
C GLY A 14 -11.47 0.13 -6.47
N ALA A 15 -10.83 1.30 -6.28
CA ALA A 15 -9.61 1.66 -7.02
C ALA A 15 -8.45 0.70 -6.71
N ALA A 16 -8.23 0.38 -5.44
CA ALA A 16 -7.20 -0.57 -5.02
C ALA A 16 -7.40 -1.97 -5.61
N ARG A 17 -8.64 -2.47 -5.64
CA ARG A 17 -8.95 -3.74 -6.31
C ARG A 17 -8.62 -3.70 -7.80
N ARG A 18 -8.95 -2.61 -8.51
CA ARG A 18 -8.60 -2.47 -9.92
C ARG A 18 -7.09 -2.41 -10.12
N PHE A 19 -6.38 -1.58 -9.36
CA PHE A 19 -4.92 -1.47 -9.40
C PHE A 19 -4.23 -2.83 -9.24
N TRP A 20 -4.55 -3.56 -8.16
CA TRP A 20 -3.91 -4.84 -7.87
C TRP A 20 -4.32 -5.97 -8.83
N ARG A 21 -5.55 -5.95 -9.37
CA ARG A 21 -5.96 -6.91 -10.42
C ARG A 21 -5.21 -6.66 -11.72
N THR A 22 -5.02 -5.40 -12.10
CA THR A 22 -4.20 -5.04 -13.26
C THR A 22 -2.75 -5.48 -13.03
N ALA A 23 -2.18 -5.21 -11.86
CA ALA A 23 -0.83 -5.65 -11.50
C ALA A 23 -0.67 -7.18 -11.57
N LEU A 24 -1.63 -7.94 -11.04
CA LEU A 24 -1.67 -9.41 -11.09
C LEU A 24 -1.80 -9.92 -12.53
N ALA A 25 -2.64 -9.30 -13.36
CA ALA A 25 -2.82 -9.71 -14.75
C ALA A 25 -1.53 -9.54 -15.59
N VAL A 26 -0.70 -8.56 -15.25
CA VAL A 26 0.57 -8.29 -15.94
C VAL A 26 1.72 -9.15 -15.39
N GLN A 27 1.81 -9.30 -14.08
CA GLN A 27 2.96 -9.94 -13.41
C GLN A 27 2.75 -11.43 -13.13
N GLY A 28 1.51 -11.92 -13.19
CA GLY A 28 1.13 -13.21 -12.65
C GLY A 28 0.87 -13.16 -11.14
N PRO A 29 0.86 -14.33 -10.48
CA PRO A 29 0.50 -14.43 -9.07
C PRO A 29 1.39 -13.57 -8.17
N LEU A 30 0.78 -12.88 -7.21
CA LEU A 30 1.45 -11.96 -6.30
C LEU A 30 1.84 -12.67 -5.00
N ARG A 31 2.91 -12.26 -4.31
CA ARG A 31 3.19 -12.77 -2.96
C ARG A 31 2.60 -11.86 -1.89
N CYS A 32 1.92 -12.41 -0.90
CA CYS A 32 1.53 -11.65 0.28
C CYS A 32 2.78 -11.12 1.00
N VAL A 33 2.84 -9.82 1.26
CA VAL A 33 3.99 -9.18 1.95
C VAL A 33 4.20 -9.68 3.37
N TYR A 34 3.15 -10.22 4.00
CA TYR A 34 3.21 -10.66 5.40
C TYR A 34 3.49 -12.15 5.54
N SER A 35 2.75 -13.01 4.83
CA SER A 35 2.87 -14.46 4.93
C SER A 35 3.84 -15.07 3.91
N GLY A 36 4.17 -14.35 2.84
CA GLY A 36 4.96 -14.87 1.71
C GLY A 36 4.19 -15.82 0.79
N GLU A 37 2.93 -16.13 1.11
CA GLU A 37 2.09 -17.04 0.32
C GLU A 37 1.75 -16.43 -1.04
N LEU A 38 1.58 -17.30 -2.03
CA LEU A 38 1.19 -16.91 -3.38
C LEU A 38 -0.31 -16.61 -3.42
N LEU A 39 -0.66 -15.51 -4.08
CA LEU A 39 -2.01 -14.99 -4.24
C LEU A 39 -2.38 -15.06 -5.72
N GLU A 40 -3.21 -16.04 -6.06
CA GLU A 40 -3.77 -16.23 -7.41
C GLU A 40 -4.87 -15.21 -7.75
N SER A 41 -5.39 -14.51 -6.74
CA SER A 41 -6.40 -13.46 -6.92
C SER A 41 -6.32 -12.38 -5.84
N VAL A 42 -6.88 -11.21 -6.13
CA VAL A 42 -7.01 -10.09 -5.17
C VAL A 42 -8.28 -10.27 -4.34
N ALA A 43 -8.28 -11.28 -3.46
CA ALA A 43 -9.43 -11.60 -2.62
C ALA A 43 -9.55 -10.70 -1.39
N SER A 44 -8.43 -10.30 -0.80
CA SER A 44 -8.36 -9.37 0.32
C SER A 44 -7.28 -8.31 0.09
N LEU A 45 -7.51 -7.14 0.67
CA LEU A 45 -6.61 -6.00 0.65
C LEU A 45 -6.42 -5.53 2.10
N ASP A 46 -5.19 -5.25 2.47
CA ASP A 46 -4.82 -4.69 3.76
C ASP A 46 -4.21 -3.31 3.58
N HIS A 47 -4.50 -2.41 4.52
CA HIS A 47 -3.79 -1.14 4.64
C HIS A 47 -2.55 -1.34 5.53
N PHE A 48 -1.37 -1.04 4.99
CA PHE A 48 -0.10 -1.20 5.70
C PHE A 48 -0.11 -0.38 7.00
N LEU A 49 -0.49 0.90 6.91
CA LEU A 49 -0.96 1.69 8.05
C LEU A 49 -2.48 1.51 8.22
N PRO A 50 -2.99 1.21 9.43
CA PRO A 50 -4.40 0.97 9.68
C PRO A 50 -5.30 2.08 9.13
N TRP A 51 -6.41 1.69 8.48
CA TRP A 51 -7.38 2.65 7.95
C TRP A 51 -7.97 3.53 9.05
N SER A 52 -8.20 2.97 10.24
CA SER A 52 -8.64 3.69 11.45
C SER A 52 -7.65 4.77 11.93
N PHE A 53 -6.41 4.75 11.44
CA PHE A 53 -5.42 5.81 11.64
C PHE A 53 -5.39 6.81 10.47
N VAL A 54 -5.28 6.32 9.23
CA VAL A 54 -5.03 7.21 8.06
C VAL A 54 -6.30 7.84 7.45
N ALA A 55 -7.47 7.24 7.67
CA ALA A 55 -8.76 7.67 7.12
C ALA A 55 -8.76 7.92 5.59
N HIS A 56 -7.95 7.17 4.83
CA HIS A 56 -7.87 7.25 3.38
C HIS A 56 -7.62 5.90 2.72
N ASP A 57 -7.96 5.79 1.44
CA ASP A 57 -7.74 4.59 0.61
C ASP A 57 -6.69 4.81 -0.49
N LEU A 58 -5.68 5.66 -0.22
CA LEU A 58 -4.53 5.87 -1.11
C LEU A 58 -3.79 4.54 -1.34
N LEU A 59 -3.56 4.23 -2.61
CA LEU A 59 -3.05 2.97 -3.15
C LEU A 59 -1.66 2.63 -2.61
N TRP A 60 -0.80 3.63 -2.41
CA TRP A 60 0.54 3.44 -1.87
C TRP A 60 0.55 2.85 -0.44
N ASN A 61 -0.59 2.88 0.26
CA ASN A 61 -0.76 2.28 1.58
C ASN A 61 -1.46 0.92 1.55
N ILE A 62 -1.84 0.37 0.38
CA ILE A 62 -2.69 -0.83 0.29
C ILE A 62 -1.96 -1.95 -0.44
N ALA A 63 -1.95 -3.16 0.12
CA ALA A 63 -1.37 -4.36 -0.50
C ALA A 63 -2.35 -5.56 -0.51
N PRO A 64 -2.20 -6.51 -1.46
CA PRO A 64 -2.99 -7.72 -1.50
C PRO A 64 -2.52 -8.70 -0.43
N THR A 65 -3.47 -9.41 0.15
CA THR A 65 -3.21 -10.37 1.21
C THR A 65 -4.26 -11.47 1.24
N ALA A 66 -4.02 -12.54 1.98
CA ALA A 66 -5.04 -13.53 2.30
C ALA A 66 -5.98 -12.98 3.40
N ALA A 67 -7.25 -13.38 3.36
CA ALA A 67 -8.25 -12.89 4.33
C ALA A 67 -7.90 -13.26 5.78
N SER A 68 -7.33 -14.45 6.00
CA SER A 68 -6.84 -14.89 7.32
C SER A 68 -5.70 -14.02 7.84
N VAL A 69 -4.75 -13.66 6.98
CA VAL A 69 -3.62 -12.79 7.31
C VAL A 69 -4.09 -11.37 7.60
N ASN A 70 -5.01 -10.84 6.79
CA ASN A 70 -5.63 -9.52 7.01
C ASN A 70 -6.34 -9.45 8.37
N SER A 71 -7.17 -10.45 8.65
CA SER A 71 -7.87 -10.56 9.94
C SER A 71 -6.91 -10.71 11.11
N ALA A 72 -5.81 -11.46 10.93
CA ALA A 72 -4.78 -11.61 11.95
C ALA A 72 -3.99 -10.31 12.19
N LYS A 73 -3.78 -9.45 11.18
CA LYS A 73 -3.17 -8.14 11.37
C LYS A 73 -4.13 -7.18 12.07
N SER A 74 -5.36 -7.09 11.58
CA SER A 74 -6.37 -6.11 12.04
C SER A 74 -5.77 -4.69 12.01
N ASP A 75 -6.02 -3.89 13.03
CA ASP A 75 -5.55 -2.50 13.14
C ASP A 75 -4.14 -2.39 13.74
N ARG A 76 -3.34 -3.46 13.73
CA ARG A 76 -1.95 -3.42 14.23
C ARG A 76 -1.01 -2.87 13.17
N LEU A 77 -0.03 -2.10 13.61
CA LEU A 77 1.09 -1.66 12.79
C LEU A 77 2.03 -2.85 12.56
N PRO A 78 2.37 -3.17 11.30
CA PRO A 78 3.33 -4.22 11.01
C PRO A 78 4.71 -3.86 11.58
N ASP A 79 5.53 -4.86 11.87
CA ASP A 79 6.95 -4.67 12.11
C ASP A 79 7.58 -4.02 10.88
N PHE A 80 7.81 -2.71 10.99
CA PHE A 80 8.26 -1.89 9.87
C PHE A 80 9.61 -2.36 9.32
N ALA A 81 10.55 -2.72 10.20
CA ALA A 81 11.88 -3.19 9.79
C ALA A 81 11.79 -4.50 9.00
N ARG A 82 10.82 -5.36 9.35
CA ARG A 82 10.61 -6.64 8.66
C ARG A 82 9.86 -6.51 7.34
N TYR A 83 8.83 -5.67 7.30
CA TYR A 83 7.86 -5.68 6.19
C TYR A 83 7.97 -4.50 5.23
N PHE A 84 8.69 -3.44 5.57
CA PHE A 84 8.81 -2.27 4.69
C PHE A 84 9.49 -2.61 3.36
N GLU A 85 10.63 -3.30 3.37
CA GLU A 85 11.37 -3.58 2.12
C GLU A 85 10.56 -4.46 1.15
N PRO A 86 9.97 -5.60 1.57
CA PRO A 86 9.09 -6.38 0.70
C PRO A 86 7.86 -5.60 0.21
N PHE A 87 7.27 -4.77 1.07
CA PHE A 87 6.14 -3.93 0.71
C PHE A 87 6.53 -2.90 -0.36
N ALA A 88 7.64 -2.18 -0.17
CA ALA A 88 8.15 -1.21 -1.12
C ALA A 88 8.49 -1.84 -2.48
N ALA A 89 9.15 -3.01 -2.46
CA ALA A 89 9.46 -3.75 -3.68
C ALA A 89 8.19 -4.20 -4.42
N GLN A 90 7.17 -4.69 -3.70
CA GLN A 90 5.89 -5.07 -4.30
C GLN A 90 5.16 -3.88 -4.91
N GLN A 91 5.09 -2.76 -4.18
CA GLN A 91 4.46 -1.53 -4.68
C GLN A 91 5.17 -1.01 -5.92
N TYR A 92 6.50 -1.00 -5.92
CA TYR A 92 7.29 -0.58 -7.08
C TYR A 92 6.98 -1.46 -8.30
N ALA A 93 7.04 -2.78 -8.14
CA ALA A 93 6.76 -3.71 -9.24
C ALA A 93 5.32 -3.56 -9.78
N ALA A 94 4.34 -3.37 -8.89
CA ALA A 94 2.95 -3.11 -9.27
C ALA A 94 2.79 -1.79 -10.03
N VAL A 95 3.40 -0.70 -9.56
CA VAL A 95 3.38 0.59 -10.26
C VAL A 95 4.01 0.47 -11.64
N GLN A 96 5.17 -0.17 -11.75
CA GLN A 96 5.85 -0.39 -13.03
C GLN A 96 4.96 -1.18 -14.00
N ALA A 97 4.32 -2.25 -13.53
CA ALA A 97 3.42 -3.07 -14.34
C ALA A 97 2.17 -2.30 -14.80
N VAL A 98 1.54 -1.54 -13.90
CA VAL A 98 0.33 -0.76 -14.20
C VAL A 98 0.64 0.41 -15.13
N ALA A 99 1.80 1.06 -14.99
CA ALA A 99 2.21 2.19 -15.83
C ALA A 99 2.42 1.82 -17.31
N GLN A 100 2.63 0.53 -17.62
CA GLN A 100 2.69 0.05 -19.01
C GLN A 100 1.31 -0.12 -19.65
N GLN A 101 0.23 -0.10 -18.87
CA GLN A 101 -1.12 -0.28 -19.38
C GLN A 101 -1.68 1.02 -19.95
N ALA A 102 -2.50 0.89 -21.00
CA ALA A 102 -3.27 2.00 -21.55
C ALA A 102 -4.26 2.54 -20.50
N HIS A 103 -4.47 3.85 -20.45
CA HIS A 103 -5.40 4.52 -19.54
C HIS A 103 -5.13 4.23 -18.04
N SER A 104 -3.88 3.96 -17.66
CA SER A 104 -3.46 3.71 -16.28
C SER A 104 -3.38 4.96 -15.40
N GLY A 105 -3.46 6.16 -15.98
CA GLY A 105 -3.34 7.45 -15.28
C GLY A 105 -4.16 7.53 -13.98
N PRO A 106 -5.48 7.27 -14.00
CA PRO A 106 -6.32 7.35 -12.79
C PRO A 106 -5.93 6.39 -11.66
N LEU A 107 -5.20 5.30 -11.97
CA LEU A 107 -4.71 4.34 -10.98
C LEU A 107 -3.31 4.69 -10.46
N LEU A 108 -2.72 5.79 -10.93
CA LEU A 108 -1.35 6.20 -10.60
C LEU A 108 -1.27 7.64 -10.07
N GLU A 109 -2.39 8.36 -9.96
CA GLU A 109 -2.43 9.76 -9.55
C GLU A 109 -1.81 10.00 -8.17
N ASP A 110 -2.09 9.12 -7.20
CA ASP A 110 -1.54 9.25 -5.85
C ASP A 110 -0.06 8.89 -5.78
N TYR A 111 0.42 7.96 -6.62
CA TYR A 111 1.84 7.70 -6.80
C TYR A 111 2.56 8.88 -7.43
N ILE A 112 1.97 9.51 -8.45
CA ILE A 112 2.51 10.73 -9.07
C ILE A 112 2.70 11.82 -8.02
N LEU A 113 1.69 12.02 -7.15
CA LEU A 113 1.74 12.98 -6.05
C LEU A 113 2.80 12.61 -4.99
N LEU A 114 2.79 11.35 -4.52
CA LEU A 114 3.72 10.83 -3.53
C LEU A 114 5.18 10.98 -3.98
N LEU A 115 5.45 10.58 -5.22
CA LEU A 115 6.79 10.51 -5.80
C LEU A 115 7.23 11.83 -6.45
N LYS A 116 6.33 12.82 -6.48
CA LYS A 116 6.56 14.15 -7.06
C LYS A 116 7.06 14.07 -8.50
N THR A 117 6.53 13.12 -9.26
CA THR A 117 6.85 12.95 -10.68
C THR A 117 5.87 13.74 -11.55
N PRO A 118 6.27 14.25 -12.72
CA PRO A 118 5.38 15.06 -13.56
C PRO A 118 4.36 14.26 -14.37
N SER A 119 4.55 12.94 -14.55
CA SER A 119 3.70 12.12 -15.41
C SER A 119 3.85 10.62 -15.12
N VAL A 120 2.93 9.81 -15.68
CA VAL A 120 3.05 8.35 -15.71
C VAL A 120 4.32 7.90 -16.43
N ASP A 121 4.74 8.62 -17.47
CA ASP A 121 5.97 8.27 -18.20
C ASP A 121 7.22 8.43 -17.33
N ALA A 122 7.28 9.50 -16.52
CA ALA A 122 8.34 9.68 -15.55
C ALA A 122 8.34 8.58 -14.46
N LEU A 123 7.17 8.04 -14.09
CA LEU A 123 7.09 6.90 -13.17
C LEU A 123 7.73 5.63 -13.75
N ARG A 124 7.59 5.37 -15.06
CA ARG A 124 8.19 4.20 -15.71
C ARG A 124 9.72 4.21 -15.64
N GLY A 125 10.32 5.40 -15.75
CA GLY A 125 11.76 5.58 -15.64
C GLY A 125 12.29 5.69 -14.20
N LEU A 126 11.40 5.71 -13.19
CA LEU A 126 11.80 6.00 -11.82
C LEU A 126 12.61 4.85 -11.22
N PRO A 127 13.84 5.09 -10.72
CA PRO A 127 14.63 4.06 -10.07
C PRO A 127 13.98 3.59 -8.76
N PHE A 128 14.07 2.28 -8.47
CA PHE A 128 13.57 1.72 -7.21
C PHE A 128 14.11 2.45 -5.97
N ALA A 129 15.39 2.84 -5.97
CA ALA A 129 15.98 3.55 -4.83
C ALA A 129 15.29 4.89 -4.51
N HIS A 130 14.80 5.60 -5.53
CA HIS A 130 14.02 6.82 -5.32
C HIS A 130 12.62 6.50 -4.80
N PHE A 131 11.94 5.54 -5.43
CA PHE A 131 10.61 5.08 -5.01
C PHE A 131 10.60 4.63 -3.55
N ARG A 132 11.52 3.74 -3.19
CA ARG A 132 11.70 3.21 -1.83
C ARG A 132 11.89 4.35 -0.83
N ARG A 133 12.77 5.30 -1.12
CA ARG A 133 13.03 6.44 -0.24
C ARG A 133 11.78 7.30 -0.01
N ALA A 134 11.09 7.69 -1.08
CA ALA A 134 9.89 8.53 -0.96
C ALA A 134 8.77 7.83 -0.17
N LEU A 135 8.60 6.52 -0.37
CA LEU A 135 7.66 5.73 0.40
C LEU A 135 8.07 5.60 1.87
N GLU A 136 9.36 5.42 2.17
CA GLU A 136 9.91 5.37 3.53
C GLU A 136 9.70 6.70 4.27
N GLU A 137 10.06 7.81 3.63
CA GLU A 137 9.89 9.18 4.16
C GLU A 137 8.42 9.51 4.43
N THR A 138 7.50 8.85 3.73
CA THR A 138 6.05 9.01 3.94
C THR A 138 5.54 8.12 5.08
N LEU A 139 5.90 6.84 5.08
CA LEU A 139 5.36 5.86 6.03
C LEU A 139 6.02 5.95 7.41
N ALA A 140 7.33 6.12 7.50
CA ALA A 140 8.06 6.01 8.77
C ALA A 140 7.61 7.05 9.82
N PRO A 141 7.40 8.35 9.49
CA PRO A 141 6.86 9.31 10.44
C PRO A 141 5.44 8.94 10.90
N GLN A 142 4.60 8.48 9.96
CA GLN A 142 3.23 8.07 10.24
C GLN A 142 3.16 6.86 11.17
N VAL A 143 4.07 5.88 11.03
CA VAL A 143 4.21 4.77 11.98
C VAL A 143 4.49 5.28 13.39
N GLN A 144 5.40 6.25 13.55
CA GLN A 144 5.71 6.79 14.89
C GLN A 144 4.52 7.55 15.50
N ILE A 145 3.77 8.29 14.69
CA ILE A 145 2.56 9.00 15.13
C ILE A 145 1.50 7.99 15.57
N ALA A 146 1.19 6.99 14.75
CA ALA A 146 0.21 5.96 15.07
C ALA A 146 0.58 5.20 16.37
N ARG A 147 1.86 4.88 16.57
CA ARG A 147 2.36 4.30 17.83
C ARG A 147 2.08 5.20 19.03
N THR A 148 2.34 6.50 18.90
CA THR A 148 2.08 7.49 19.95
C THR A 148 0.59 7.64 20.25
N MET A 149 -0.27 7.43 19.24
CA MET A 149 -1.72 7.41 19.39
C MET A 149 -2.28 6.10 19.99
N GLY A 150 -1.42 5.14 20.34
CA GLY A 150 -1.82 3.91 21.03
C GLY A 150 -2.09 2.70 20.11
N PHE A 151 -1.81 2.80 18.81
CA PHE A 151 -1.90 1.63 17.93
C PHE A 151 -0.83 0.60 18.29
N ALA A 152 -1.24 -0.66 18.49
CA ALA A 152 -0.33 -1.75 18.78
C ALA A 152 0.63 -1.98 17.59
N ALA A 153 1.92 -2.09 17.88
CA ALA A 153 2.98 -2.12 16.88
C ALA A 153 3.88 -3.35 16.99
N GLY A 154 4.73 -3.55 15.99
CA GLY A 154 5.62 -4.71 15.92
C GLY A 154 4.89 -5.99 15.56
N TRP A 155 3.74 -5.89 14.89
CA TRP A 155 3.01 -7.07 14.46
C TRP A 155 3.83 -7.84 13.43
N SER A 156 3.96 -9.14 13.65
CA SER A 156 4.50 -10.05 12.65
C SER A 156 3.62 -11.27 12.49
N TYR A 157 3.45 -11.68 11.23
CA TYR A 157 2.68 -12.85 10.91
C TYR A 157 3.40 -14.10 11.41
N THR A 158 2.70 -14.88 12.22
CA THR A 158 3.10 -16.22 12.63
C THR A 158 2.03 -17.16 12.11
N ARG A 159 2.43 -18.15 11.30
CA ARG A 159 1.51 -19.19 10.84
C ARG A 159 1.11 -19.99 12.08
N VAL A 160 -0.17 -19.94 12.42
CA VAL A 160 -0.76 -20.76 13.48
C VAL A 160 -0.97 -22.17 12.96
#